data_AF-A0A7Z7FMZ1-F1
#
_entry.id   AF-A0A7Z7FMZ1-F1
#
_cell.length_a   1.000
_cell.length_b   1.000
_cell.length_c   1.000
_cell.angle_alpha   90.00
_cell.angle_beta   90.00
_cell.angle_gamma   90.00
#
_symmetry.space_group_name_H-M   'P 1'
#
loop_
_entity.id
_entity.type
_entity.pdbx_description
1 polymer ?
#
loop_
_entity_poly.entity_id
_entity_poly.type
_entity_poly.pdbx_seq_one_letter_code
_entity_poly.pdbx_strand_id
1 'polypeptide(L)'
;MTSQTCHRIDLAHEQLEMALDAFLERHRFASAITVASAAERVLGQALRHGGKPAVLDLKFEATDLMHTDLHGKGPDKATFAAAENRVSNALRHFHKAEAPDFDADLEEAACWTLVRACENAHRLGLTVQGFDAFNDWFYEHIVAV
;
A
#
# COMPACT_ATOMS: atom_id res chain seq x y z
N MET A 1 -23.22 18.93 -13.98
CA MET A 1 -21.90 18.29 -13.89
C MET A 1 -21.51 17.79 -15.28
N THR A 2 -20.29 18.05 -15.74
CA THR A 2 -19.79 17.65 -17.06
C THR A 2 -18.78 16.52 -16.93
N SER A 3 -18.78 15.58 -17.89
CA SER A 3 -17.76 14.53 -17.96
C SER A 3 -16.41 15.11 -18.39
N GLN A 4 -15.32 14.62 -17.80
CA GLN A 4 -13.96 15.01 -18.14
C GLN A 4 -13.08 13.76 -18.29
N THR A 5 -12.07 13.85 -19.15
CA THR A 5 -11.05 12.81 -19.30
C THR A 5 -10.04 12.95 -18.17
N CYS A 6 -9.87 11.91 -17.35
CA CYS A 6 -8.89 11.89 -16.27
C CYS A 6 -7.76 10.90 -16.54
N HIS A 7 -6.54 11.24 -16.16
CA HIS A 7 -5.40 10.34 -16.21
C HIS A 7 -5.30 9.52 -14.92
N ARG A 8 -5.30 8.18 -15.04
CA ARG A 8 -5.41 7.30 -13.86
C ARG A 8 -4.20 7.40 -12.93
N ILE A 9 -3.00 7.59 -13.48
CA ILE A 9 -1.77 7.71 -12.68
C ILE A 9 -1.78 9.02 -11.90
N ASP A 10 -2.23 10.12 -12.52
CA ASP A 10 -2.30 11.42 -11.86
C ASP A 10 -3.28 11.40 -10.69
N LEU A 11 -4.46 10.77 -10.88
CA LEU A 11 -5.41 10.58 -9.80
C LEU A 11 -4.87 9.69 -8.67
N ALA A 12 -4.12 8.64 -9.00
CA ALA A 12 -3.48 7.78 -8.00
C ALA A 12 -2.37 8.52 -7.24
N HIS A 13 -1.66 9.41 -7.93
CA HIS A 13 -0.64 10.26 -7.34
C HIS A 13 -1.24 11.25 -6.34
N GLU A 14 -2.30 11.97 -6.74
CA GLU A 14 -3.07 12.85 -5.85
C GLU A 14 -3.63 12.09 -4.63
N GLN A 15 -4.14 10.88 -4.86
CA GLN A 15 -4.61 10.00 -3.78
C GLN A 15 -3.50 9.64 -2.80
N LEU A 16 -2.29 9.35 -3.28
CA LEU A 16 -1.16 9.05 -2.41
C LEU A 16 -0.78 10.24 -1.52
N GLU A 17 -0.71 11.44 -2.09
CA GLU A 17 -0.44 12.67 -1.33
C GLU A 17 -1.52 12.90 -0.25
N MET A 18 -2.80 12.74 -0.61
CA MET A 18 -3.90 12.83 0.36
C MET A 18 -3.82 11.76 1.46
N ALA A 19 -3.30 10.56 1.16
CA ALA A 19 -3.13 9.51 2.14
C ALA A 19 -1.99 9.82 3.13
N LEU A 20 -0.91 10.46 2.66
CA LEU A 20 0.19 10.94 3.50
C LEU A 20 -0.30 12.02 4.47
N ASP A 21 -1.08 13.00 3.98
CA ASP A 21 -1.69 14.04 4.82
C ASP A 21 -2.63 13.44 5.88
N ALA A 22 -3.45 12.45 5.48
CA ALA A 22 -4.36 11.77 6.39
C ALA A 22 -3.61 11.01 7.50
N PHE A 23 -2.44 10.47 7.20
CA PHE A 23 -1.57 9.77 8.14
C PHE A 23 -0.90 10.75 9.10
N LEU A 24 -0.12 11.70 8.57
CA LEU A 24 0.76 12.57 9.35
C LEU A 24 -0.01 13.63 10.15
N GLU A 25 -0.91 14.37 9.50
CA GLU A 25 -1.52 15.52 10.16
C GLU A 25 -2.72 15.12 11.00
N ARG A 26 -3.49 14.15 10.51
CA ARG A 26 -4.83 13.89 11.03
C ARG A 26 -4.94 12.58 11.81
N HIS A 27 -3.90 11.76 11.79
CA HIS A 27 -3.88 10.42 12.41
C HIS A 27 -5.12 9.60 12.02
N ARG A 28 -5.57 9.73 10.77
CA ARG A 28 -6.75 9.05 10.22
C ARG A 28 -6.33 7.79 9.50
N PHE A 29 -5.81 6.83 10.25
CA PHE A 29 -5.19 5.63 9.69
C PHE A 29 -6.11 4.80 8.79
N ALA A 30 -7.38 4.61 9.16
CA ALA A 30 -8.34 3.91 8.30
C ALA A 30 -8.55 4.61 6.94
N SER A 31 -8.58 5.96 6.93
CA SER A 31 -8.67 6.75 5.71
C SER A 31 -7.38 6.68 4.90
N ALA A 32 -6.22 6.81 5.55
CA ALA A 32 -4.91 6.68 4.93
C ALA A 32 -4.76 5.31 4.25
N ILE A 33 -5.09 4.20 4.93
CA ILE A 33 -5.06 2.85 4.36
C ILE A 33 -5.95 2.76 3.12
N THR A 34 -7.19 3.25 3.21
CA THR A 34 -8.16 3.14 2.11
C THR A 34 -7.66 3.85 0.86
N VAL A 35 -7.20 5.09 1.01
CA VAL A 35 -6.75 5.92 -0.11
C VAL A 35 -5.39 5.43 -0.63
N ALA A 36 -4.43 5.14 0.24
CA ALA A 36 -3.12 4.62 -0.14
C ALA A 36 -3.22 3.26 -0.85
N SER A 37 -4.12 2.37 -0.41
CA SER A 37 -4.32 1.07 -1.08
C SER A 37 -4.91 1.23 -2.48
N ALA A 38 -5.76 2.24 -2.69
CA ALA A 38 -6.28 2.54 -4.03
C ALA A 38 -5.16 3.07 -4.94
N ALA A 39 -4.33 3.99 -4.44
CA ALA A 39 -3.17 4.52 -5.13
C ALA A 39 -2.14 3.43 -5.45
N GLU A 40 -1.72 2.64 -4.44
CA GLU A 40 -0.77 1.53 -4.56
C GLU A 40 -1.17 0.59 -5.70
N ARG A 41 -2.44 0.22 -5.78
CA ARG A 41 -2.93 -0.71 -6.80
C ARG A 41 -2.82 -0.13 -8.21
N VAL A 42 -3.16 1.14 -8.41
CA VAL A 42 -3.08 1.80 -9.72
C VAL A 42 -1.63 1.98 -10.15
N LEU A 43 -0.77 2.46 -9.24
CA LEU A 43 0.65 2.66 -9.52
C LEU A 43 1.38 1.33 -9.76
N GLY A 44 1.07 0.30 -8.96
CA GLY A 44 1.57 -1.06 -9.17
C GLY A 44 1.13 -1.65 -10.51
N GLN A 45 -0.12 -1.40 -10.94
CA GLN A 45 -0.57 -1.82 -12.26
C GLN A 45 0.13 -1.06 -13.39
N ALA A 46 0.40 0.23 -13.21
CA ALA A 46 1.17 1.03 -14.17
C ALA A 46 2.59 0.48 -14.35
N LEU A 47 3.27 0.09 -13.27
CA LEU A 47 4.57 -0.60 -13.33
C LEU A 47 4.48 -1.89 -14.15
N ARG A 48 3.48 -2.73 -13.86
CA ARG A 48 3.28 -4.01 -14.58
C ARG A 48 3.03 -3.80 -16.07
N HIS A 49 2.23 -2.80 -16.44
CA HIS A 49 2.02 -2.43 -17.84
C HIS A 49 3.32 -1.95 -18.52
N GLY A 50 4.23 -1.34 -17.76
CA GLY A 50 5.57 -0.97 -18.21
C GLY A 50 6.61 -2.11 -18.13
N GLY A 51 6.21 -3.35 -17.86
CA GLY A 51 7.11 -4.50 -17.75
C GLY A 51 7.96 -4.55 -16.48
N LYS A 52 7.63 -3.74 -15.47
CA LYS A 52 8.31 -3.72 -14.17
C LYS A 52 7.43 -4.40 -13.11
N PRO A 53 7.99 -5.20 -12.18
CA PRO A 53 7.20 -5.78 -11.08
C PRO A 53 6.69 -4.68 -10.15
N ALA A 54 5.49 -4.81 -9.57
CA ALA A 54 5.07 -3.90 -8.50
C ALA A 54 5.82 -4.24 -7.20
N VAL A 55 5.80 -3.35 -6.20
CA VAL A 55 6.46 -3.58 -4.91
C VAL A 55 5.96 -4.86 -4.21
N LEU A 56 4.65 -5.12 -4.28
CA LEU A 56 4.09 -6.37 -3.74
C LEU A 56 4.64 -7.62 -4.43
N ASP A 57 4.95 -7.54 -5.73
CA ASP A 57 5.56 -8.65 -6.48
C ASP A 57 7.00 -8.87 -6.01
N LEU A 58 7.78 -7.80 -5.83
CA LEU A 58 9.14 -7.87 -5.30
C LEU A 58 9.18 -8.45 -3.87
N LYS A 59 8.26 -8.01 -3.01
CA LYS A 59 8.15 -8.51 -1.64
C LYS A 59 7.80 -10.00 -1.62
N PHE A 60 6.92 -10.44 -2.52
CA PHE A 60 6.61 -11.85 -2.70
C PHE A 60 7.85 -12.64 -3.13
N GLU A 61 8.57 -12.20 -4.16
CA GLU A 61 9.77 -12.87 -4.65
C GLU A 61 10.84 -13.02 -3.56
N ALA A 62 11.07 -11.98 -2.75
CA ALA A 62 12.00 -12.05 -1.62
C ALA A 62 11.54 -13.05 -0.53
N THR A 63 10.24 -13.09 -0.25
CA THR A 63 9.66 -14.01 0.74
C THR A 63 9.65 -15.45 0.23
N ASP A 64 9.36 -15.67 -1.05
CA ASP A 64 9.30 -16.98 -1.69
C ASP A 64 10.67 -17.67 -1.70
N LEU A 65 11.74 -16.91 -1.99
CA LEU A 65 13.11 -17.41 -1.89
C LEU A 65 13.41 -17.93 -0.47
N MET A 66 13.13 -17.12 0.56
CA MET A 66 13.36 -17.52 1.95
C MET A 66 12.50 -18.72 2.37
N HIS A 67 11.23 -18.74 1.98
CA HIS A 67 10.30 -19.80 2.37
C HIS A 67 10.57 -21.12 1.64
N THR A 68 10.99 -21.07 0.37
CA THR A 68 11.40 -22.25 -0.39
C THR A 68 12.66 -22.86 0.21
N ASP A 69 13.62 -22.04 0.61
CA ASP A 69 14.86 -22.50 1.27
C ASP A 69 14.58 -23.17 2.64
N LEU A 70 13.56 -22.69 3.37
CA LEU A 70 13.22 -23.19 4.71
C LEU A 70 12.22 -24.36 4.73
N HIS A 71 11.29 -24.40 3.78
CA HIS A 71 10.12 -25.29 3.83
C HIS A 71 9.89 -26.13 2.57
N GLY A 72 10.73 -25.96 1.53
CA GLY A 72 10.68 -26.76 0.30
C GLY A 72 9.48 -26.50 -0.60
N LYS A 73 8.64 -25.50 -0.28
CA LYS A 73 7.51 -25.05 -1.09
C LYS A 73 7.27 -23.55 -0.90
N GLY A 74 7.11 -22.82 -1.99
CA GLY A 74 6.77 -21.40 -1.98
C GLY A 74 5.34 -21.12 -1.47
N PRO A 75 5.10 -19.96 -0.82
CA PRO A 75 3.75 -19.52 -0.48
C PRO A 75 2.93 -19.27 -1.75
N ASP A 76 1.62 -19.51 -1.67
CA ASP A 76 0.70 -19.12 -2.73
C ASP A 76 0.62 -17.59 -2.84
N LYS A 77 0.85 -17.05 -4.03
CA LYS A 77 0.91 -15.60 -4.27
C LYS A 77 -0.40 -14.90 -3.91
N ALA A 78 -1.54 -15.54 -4.14
CA ALA A 78 -2.84 -14.96 -3.78
C ALA A 78 -3.02 -14.90 -2.26
N THR A 79 -2.62 -15.95 -1.54
CA THR A 79 -2.62 -16.00 -0.08
C THR A 79 -1.69 -14.95 0.52
N PHE A 80 -0.47 -14.80 -0.03
CA PHE A 80 0.46 -13.76 0.37
C PHE A 80 -0.13 -12.35 0.16
N ALA A 81 -0.65 -12.08 -1.03
CA ALA A 81 -1.28 -10.80 -1.33
C ALA A 81 -2.52 -10.52 -0.45
N ALA A 82 -3.27 -11.55 -0.07
CA ALA A 82 -4.39 -11.42 0.85
C ALA A 82 -3.94 -11.08 2.28
N ALA A 83 -2.88 -11.71 2.76
CA ALA A 83 -2.28 -11.40 4.07
C ALA A 83 -1.75 -9.95 4.09
N GLU A 84 -1.00 -9.58 3.07
CA GLU A 84 -0.45 -8.23 2.86
C GLU A 84 -1.51 -7.13 2.72
N ASN A 85 -2.75 -7.49 2.39
CA ASN A 85 -3.87 -6.56 2.24
C ASN A 85 -5.00 -6.80 3.25
N ARG A 86 -4.77 -7.60 4.30
CA ARG A 86 -5.79 -7.99 5.29
C ARG A 86 -6.57 -6.79 5.82
N VAL A 87 -5.86 -5.76 6.30
CA VAL A 87 -6.48 -4.59 6.93
C VAL A 87 -7.22 -3.73 5.90
N SER A 88 -6.62 -3.48 4.73
CA SER A 88 -7.31 -2.76 3.63
C SER A 88 -8.58 -3.48 3.17
N ASN A 89 -8.53 -4.81 3.12
CA ASN A 89 -9.69 -5.62 2.76
C ASN A 89 -10.78 -5.54 3.83
N ALA A 90 -10.43 -5.62 5.12
CA ALA A 90 -11.38 -5.46 6.22
C ALA A 90 -12.05 -4.08 6.25
N LEU A 91 -11.34 -3.02 5.80
CA LEU A 91 -11.90 -1.67 5.71
C LEU A 91 -12.85 -1.47 4.51
N ARG A 92 -12.70 -2.25 3.44
CA ARG A 92 -13.46 -2.08 2.19
C ARG A 92 -14.58 -3.11 2.00
N HIS A 93 -14.43 -4.28 2.58
CA HIS A 93 -15.37 -5.39 2.46
C HIS A 93 -16.10 -5.58 3.79
N PHE A 94 -17.41 -5.74 3.71
CA PHE A 94 -18.24 -6.10 4.86
C PHE A 94 -19.32 -7.07 4.37
N HIS A 95 -18.97 -8.35 4.31
CA HIS A 95 -19.85 -9.43 3.88
C HIS A 95 -20.76 -9.89 5.02
N LYS A 96 -21.93 -10.44 4.66
CA LYS A 96 -22.95 -10.89 5.63
C LYS A 96 -22.42 -11.88 6.68
N ALA A 97 -21.40 -12.66 6.35
CA ALA A 97 -20.81 -13.66 7.23
C ALA A 97 -19.66 -13.12 8.12
N GLU A 98 -19.24 -11.87 7.92
CA GLU A 98 -18.14 -11.26 8.65
C GLU A 98 -18.62 -10.62 9.96
N ALA A 99 -17.78 -10.68 10.99
CA ALA A 99 -18.01 -9.95 12.21
C ALA A 99 -17.88 -8.43 11.94
N PRO A 100 -18.67 -7.59 12.64
CA PRO A 100 -18.53 -6.14 12.53
C PRO A 100 -17.21 -5.62 13.10
N ASP A 101 -16.59 -6.38 14.02
CA ASP A 101 -15.35 -6.02 14.69
C ASP A 101 -14.18 -6.85 14.14
N PHE A 102 -13.00 -6.23 14.05
CA PHE A 102 -11.74 -6.92 13.75
C PHE A 102 -10.57 -6.25 14.47
N ASP A 103 -9.58 -7.06 14.87
CA ASP A 103 -8.36 -6.55 15.50
C ASP A 103 -7.29 -6.25 14.45
N ALA A 104 -6.71 -5.06 14.54
CA ALA A 104 -5.57 -4.62 13.75
C ALA A 104 -4.87 -3.43 14.42
N ASP A 105 -3.55 -3.35 14.23
CA ASP A 105 -2.83 -2.09 14.38
C ASP A 105 -3.03 -1.27 13.09
N LEU A 106 -3.82 -0.21 13.18
CA LEU A 106 -4.14 0.61 12.02
C LEU A 106 -2.98 1.52 11.63
N GLU A 107 -2.17 1.96 12.59
CA GLU A 107 -1.03 2.84 12.33
C GLU A 107 0.07 2.07 11.58
N GLU A 108 0.41 0.88 12.07
CA GLU A 108 1.34 -0.01 11.39
C GLU A 108 0.84 -0.38 9.98
N ALA A 109 -0.43 -0.75 9.85
CA ALA A 109 -1.01 -1.10 8.56
C ALA A 109 -1.03 0.08 7.57
N ALA A 110 -1.28 1.30 8.06
CA ALA A 110 -1.21 2.51 7.26
C ALA A 110 0.23 2.80 6.80
N CYS A 111 1.18 2.73 7.73
CA CYS A 111 2.61 2.90 7.46
C CYS A 111 3.08 1.96 6.33
N TRP A 112 2.89 0.65 6.47
CA TRP A 112 3.35 -0.30 5.44
C TRP A 112 2.60 -0.16 4.10
N THR A 113 1.34 0.27 4.13
CA THR A 113 0.60 0.56 2.90
C THR A 113 1.20 1.78 2.18
N LEU A 114 1.52 2.85 2.92
CA LEU A 114 2.15 4.07 2.40
C LEU A 114 3.55 3.80 1.86
N VAL A 115 4.37 3.00 2.56
CA VAL A 115 5.70 2.56 2.07
C VAL A 115 5.59 1.92 0.68
N ARG A 116 4.67 0.96 0.51
CA ARG A 116 4.49 0.29 -0.79
C ARG A 116 3.99 1.25 -1.88
N ALA A 117 3.07 2.14 -1.54
CA ALA A 117 2.52 3.12 -2.48
C ALA A 117 3.57 4.14 -2.93
N CYS A 118 4.35 4.69 -1.99
CA CYS A 118 5.45 5.61 -2.25
C CYS A 118 6.55 4.96 -3.08
N GLU A 119 6.93 3.72 -2.77
CA GLU A 119 7.94 3.01 -3.56
C GLU A 119 7.44 2.71 -4.99
N ASN A 120 6.17 2.34 -5.16
CA ASN A 120 5.58 2.21 -6.50
C ASN A 120 5.63 3.55 -7.27
N ALA A 121 5.31 4.68 -6.62
CA ALA A 121 5.38 6.01 -7.21
C ALA A 121 6.82 6.40 -7.60
N HIS A 122 7.77 6.18 -6.69
CA HIS A 122 9.20 6.42 -6.92
C HIS A 122 9.73 5.63 -8.12
N ARG A 123 9.36 4.35 -8.24
CA ARG A 123 9.78 3.49 -9.35
C ARG A 123 9.15 3.86 -10.71
N LEU A 124 8.06 4.63 -10.68
CA LEU A 124 7.48 5.29 -11.86
C LEU A 124 8.13 6.64 -12.18
N GLY A 125 9.05 7.13 -11.33
CA GLY A 125 9.70 8.43 -11.47
C GLY A 125 8.84 9.59 -11.00
N LEU A 126 7.84 9.35 -10.14
CA LEU A 126 6.98 10.40 -9.60
C LEU A 126 7.59 11.00 -8.32
N THR A 127 7.48 12.32 -8.19
CA THR A 127 7.81 13.04 -6.96
C THR A 127 6.53 13.25 -6.15
N VAL A 128 6.46 12.65 -4.96
CA VAL A 128 5.27 12.65 -4.10
C VAL A 128 5.41 13.73 -3.03
N GLN A 129 4.48 14.69 -2.98
CA GLN A 129 4.44 15.66 -1.89
C GLN A 129 4.14 14.97 -0.55
N GLY A 130 4.77 15.46 0.53
CA GLY A 130 4.65 14.87 1.87
C GLY A 130 5.52 13.62 2.11
N PHE A 131 6.18 13.09 1.07
CA PHE A 131 7.06 11.93 1.23
C PHE A 131 8.21 12.19 2.21
N ASP A 132 8.89 13.34 2.14
CA ASP A 132 10.01 13.65 3.01
C ASP A 132 9.59 13.66 4.50
N ALA A 133 8.45 14.28 4.81
CA ALA A 133 7.89 14.29 6.16
C ALA A 133 7.50 12.88 6.64
N PHE A 134 6.93 12.06 5.76
CA PHE A 134 6.63 10.67 6.07
C PHE A 134 7.90 9.85 6.28
N ASN A 135 8.93 10.08 5.48
CA ASN A 135 10.21 9.41 5.59
C ASN A 135 10.90 9.76 6.91
N ASP A 136 10.92 11.04 7.30
CA ASP A 136 11.44 11.49 8.59
C ASP A 136 10.69 10.81 9.76
N TRP A 137 9.36 10.80 9.71
CA TRP A 137 8.53 10.10 10.68
C TRP A 137 8.88 8.60 10.74
N PHE A 138 9.01 7.95 9.59
CA PHE A 138 9.32 6.52 9.49
C PHE A 138 10.67 6.20 10.12
N TYR A 139 11.70 7.02 9.88
CA TYR A 139 13.00 6.83 10.51
C TYR A 139 12.93 6.97 12.02
N GLU A 140 12.22 7.98 12.53
CA GLU A 140 12.09 8.23 13.97
C GLU A 140 11.32 7.11 14.69
N HIS A 141 10.26 6.57 14.09
CA HIS A 141 9.32 5.68 14.77
C HIS A 141 9.54 4.19 14.49
N ILE A 142 10.17 3.84 13.35
CA ILE A 142 10.33 2.45 12.91
C ILE A 142 11.80 2.02 12.90
N VAL A 143 12.72 2.88 12.46
CA VAL A 143 14.14 2.51 12.28
C VAL A 143 14.99 2.81 13.53
N ALA A 144 14.68 3.88 14.25
CA ALA A 144 15.43 4.30 15.44
C ALA A 144 15.05 3.54 16.74
N VAL A 145 14.17 2.54 16.64
CA VAL A 145 13.65 1.71 17.74
C VAL A 145 14.29 0.33 17.70
#